data_AF-A0A397JWF2-F1
#
_entry.id   AF-A0A397JWF2-F1
#
_cell.length_a   1.000
_cell.length_b   1.000
_cell.length_c   1.000
_cell.angle_alpha   90.00
_cell.angle_beta   90.00
_cell.angle_gamma   90.00
#
_symmetry.space_group_name_H-M   'P 1'
#
loop_
_entity.id
_entity.type
_entity.pdbx_description
1 polymer ?
#
loop_
_entity_poly.entity_id
_entity_poly.type
_entity_poly.pdbx_seq_one_letter_code
_entity_poly.pdbx_strand_id
1 'polypeptide(L)'
;MVFGMAEPLSHKLFQEYTPTQMHPERLKRLIACYPDGLKRIKEVYRQDVLGIEHRNTKDRRAVGVVRMKLKDYNDQKKAKRKRTVNQPSTNLIKSEQAANSNVQLVNEQLMDNLPDLVEPQSKWRKVAGTKYQITEDEMAILSVLKAYKDKLPVNAIASVREQLSEVWMIKKVRDWWNYHKEK
;
A
#
# COMPACT_ATOMS: atom_id res chain seq x y z
N MET A 1 -19.46 -25.79 -28.22
CA MET A 1 -18.52 -26.75 -27.63
C MET A 1 -17.50 -25.97 -26.81
N VAL A 2 -17.42 -26.22 -25.50
CA VAL A 2 -16.51 -25.52 -24.56
C VAL A 2 -15.54 -26.58 -24.01
N PHE A 3 -14.23 -26.30 -24.02
CA PHE A 3 -13.17 -27.29 -23.72
C PHE A 3 -13.23 -28.59 -24.56
N GLY A 4 -13.79 -28.54 -25.78
CA GLY A 4 -14.01 -29.75 -26.58
C GLY A 4 -15.14 -30.67 -26.09
N MET A 5 -15.95 -30.20 -25.13
CA MET A 5 -17.10 -30.93 -24.58
C MET A 5 -18.43 -30.34 -25.09
N ALA A 6 -19.41 -31.20 -25.32
CA ALA A 6 -20.78 -30.79 -25.66
C ALA A 6 -21.47 -30.12 -24.45
N GLU A 7 -21.42 -30.79 -23.29
CA GLU A 7 -22.01 -30.30 -22.04
C GLU A 7 -20.98 -30.36 -20.90
N PRO A 8 -20.23 -29.27 -20.64
CA PRO A 8 -19.13 -29.28 -19.66
C PRO A 8 -19.59 -29.44 -18.21
N LEU A 9 -20.84 -29.08 -17.88
CA LEU A 9 -21.42 -29.26 -16.53
C LEU A 9 -21.69 -30.74 -16.18
N SER A 10 -21.92 -31.57 -17.19
CA SER A 10 -22.23 -33.01 -17.04
C SER A 10 -20.97 -33.89 -17.06
N HIS A 11 -19.79 -33.30 -17.15
CA HIS A 11 -18.54 -34.04 -17.24
C HIS A 11 -18.08 -34.56 -15.87
N LYS A 12 -17.59 -35.82 -15.82
CA LYS A 12 -17.18 -36.52 -14.58
C LYS A 12 -16.27 -35.67 -13.67
N LEU A 13 -15.33 -34.93 -14.24
CA LEU A 13 -14.42 -34.01 -13.51
C LEU A 13 -15.14 -33.02 -12.58
N PHE A 14 -16.38 -32.62 -12.88
CA PHE A 14 -17.18 -31.68 -12.06
C PHE A 14 -18.25 -32.37 -11.21
N GLN A 15 -18.42 -33.70 -11.35
CA GLN A 15 -19.39 -34.51 -10.60
C GLN A 15 -18.72 -35.37 -9.52
N GLU A 16 -17.60 -36.01 -9.85
CA GLU A 16 -16.87 -36.95 -8.98
C GLU A 16 -16.18 -36.25 -7.80
N TYR A 17 -15.77 -35.00 -8.02
CA TYR A 17 -15.25 -34.13 -6.97
C TYR A 17 -16.15 -32.90 -6.86
N THR A 18 -17.17 -32.94 -6.01
CA THR A 18 -17.96 -31.75 -5.63
C THR A 18 -17.07 -30.85 -4.75
N PRO A 19 -16.44 -29.78 -5.28
CA PRO A 19 -15.42 -29.08 -4.52
C PRO A 19 -16.14 -28.10 -3.59
N THR A 20 -15.85 -28.15 -2.30
CA THR A 20 -16.55 -27.39 -1.24
C THR A 20 -16.65 -25.88 -1.49
N GLN A 21 -15.76 -25.31 -2.32
CA GLN A 21 -15.68 -23.89 -2.65
C GLN A 21 -16.22 -23.52 -4.05
N MET A 22 -16.63 -24.50 -4.86
CA MET A 22 -16.91 -24.33 -6.28
C MET A 22 -18.41 -24.36 -6.55
N HIS A 23 -19.06 -23.24 -6.23
CA HIS A 23 -20.50 -23.06 -6.43
C HIS A 23 -20.89 -23.19 -7.92
N PRO A 24 -22.04 -23.80 -8.24
CA PRO A 24 -22.48 -23.98 -9.63
C PRO A 24 -22.60 -22.65 -10.39
N GLU A 25 -22.95 -21.57 -9.68
CA GLU A 25 -23.03 -20.22 -10.24
C GLU A 25 -21.66 -19.66 -10.69
N ARG A 26 -20.57 -20.03 -9.99
CA ARG A 26 -19.20 -19.68 -10.42
C ARG A 26 -18.78 -20.50 -11.63
N LEU A 27 -19.17 -21.78 -11.70
CA LEU A 27 -18.90 -22.63 -12.87
C LEU A 27 -19.61 -22.13 -14.13
N LYS A 28 -20.89 -21.76 -14.03
CA LYS A 28 -21.66 -21.15 -15.13
C LYS A 28 -20.95 -19.89 -15.66
N ARG A 29 -20.50 -18.99 -14.77
CA ARG A 29 -19.74 -17.79 -15.15
C ARG A 29 -18.42 -18.14 -15.85
N LEU A 30 -17.67 -19.11 -15.36
CA LEU A 30 -16.43 -19.57 -15.97
C LEU A 30 -16.65 -20.09 -17.40
N ILE A 31 -17.70 -20.91 -17.61
CA ILE A 31 -18.10 -21.43 -18.92
C ILE A 31 -18.54 -20.27 -19.84
N ALA A 32 -19.33 -19.32 -19.33
CA ALA A 32 -19.79 -18.16 -20.09
C ALA A 32 -18.67 -17.23 -20.56
N CYS A 33 -17.53 -17.16 -19.85
CA CYS A 33 -16.37 -16.38 -20.26
C CYS A 33 -15.50 -17.05 -21.34
N TYR A 34 -15.71 -18.34 -21.67
CA TYR A 34 -14.90 -19.06 -22.66
C TYR A 34 -14.95 -18.47 -24.08
N PRO A 35 -16.11 -18.08 -24.64
CA PRO A 35 -16.18 -17.46 -25.96
C PRO A 35 -15.39 -16.15 -26.06
N ASP A 36 -15.42 -15.32 -25.00
CA ASP A 36 -14.65 -14.07 -24.94
C ASP A 36 -13.15 -14.33 -24.89
N GLY A 37 -12.71 -15.30 -24.07
CA GLY A 37 -11.32 -15.76 -24.05
C GLY A 37 -10.85 -16.29 -25.42
N LEU A 38 -11.70 -17.05 -26.11
CA LEU A 38 -11.42 -17.58 -27.44
C LEU A 38 -11.38 -16.47 -28.52
N LYS A 39 -12.28 -15.48 -28.43
CA LYS A 39 -12.24 -14.28 -29.29
C LYS A 39 -10.95 -13.51 -29.07
N ARG A 40 -10.57 -13.29 -27.81
CA ARG A 40 -9.36 -12.57 -27.41
C ARG A 40 -8.08 -13.29 -27.88
N ILE A 41 -7.96 -14.61 -27.71
CA ILE A 41 -6.74 -15.31 -28.13
C ILE A 41 -6.58 -15.35 -29.66
N LYS A 42 -7.69 -15.41 -30.41
CA LYS A 42 -7.69 -15.31 -31.88
C LYS A 42 -7.30 -13.91 -32.36
N GLU A 43 -7.85 -12.85 -31.75
CA GLU A 43 -7.46 -11.45 -32.00
C GLU A 43 -5.96 -11.26 -31.78
N VAL A 44 -5.45 -11.75 -30.63
CA VAL A 44 -4.03 -11.70 -30.27
C VAL A 44 -3.15 -12.43 -31.29
N TYR A 45 -3.57 -13.60 -31.78
CA TYR A 45 -2.80 -14.33 -32.80
C TYR A 45 -2.70 -13.56 -34.13
N ARG A 46 -3.79 -12.92 -34.57
CA ARG A 46 -3.79 -12.10 -35.80
C ARG A 46 -2.94 -10.84 -35.67
N GLN A 47 -2.88 -10.25 -34.47
CA GLN A 47 -2.11 -9.04 -34.16
C GLN A 47 -0.62 -9.32 -33.91
N ASP A 48 -0.30 -10.25 -33.01
CA ASP A 48 1.07 -10.48 -32.51
C ASP A 48 1.86 -11.49 -33.36
N VAL A 49 1.20 -12.45 -34.03
CA VAL A 49 1.88 -13.54 -34.77
C VAL A 49 1.76 -13.37 -36.28
N LEU A 50 0.55 -13.15 -36.80
CA LEU A 50 0.34 -12.99 -38.25
C LEU A 50 0.60 -11.54 -38.74
N GLY A 51 0.55 -10.55 -37.85
CA GLY A 51 0.74 -9.13 -38.20
C GLY A 51 -0.34 -8.55 -39.14
N ILE A 52 -1.49 -9.22 -39.30
CA ILE A 52 -2.56 -8.82 -40.23
C ILE A 52 -3.37 -7.65 -39.65
N GLU A 53 -3.55 -7.63 -38.32
CA GLU A 53 -4.25 -6.56 -37.60
C GLU A 53 -3.24 -5.72 -36.81
N HIS A 54 -3.53 -4.43 -36.63
CA HIS A 54 -2.69 -3.58 -35.78
C HIS A 54 -2.73 -4.03 -34.31
N ARG A 55 -1.56 -4.09 -33.68
CA ARG A 55 -1.39 -4.52 -32.30
C ARG A 55 -2.12 -3.60 -31.33
N ASN A 56 -3.04 -4.15 -30.54
CA ASN A 56 -3.71 -3.41 -29.48
C ASN A 56 -2.74 -3.10 -28.33
N THR A 57 -2.32 -1.83 -28.21
CA THR A 57 -1.37 -1.32 -27.21
C THR A 57 -2.03 -0.83 -25.91
N LYS A 58 -3.30 -1.17 -25.65
CA LYS A 58 -4.00 -0.76 -24.42
C LYS A 58 -3.74 -1.71 -23.25
N ASP A 59 -3.95 -1.21 -22.03
CA ASP A 59 -3.89 -1.95 -20.77
C ASP A 59 -2.58 -2.75 -20.60
N ARG A 60 -2.69 -4.05 -20.29
CA ARG A 60 -1.58 -4.98 -20.10
C ARG A 60 -0.75 -5.24 -21.38
N ARG A 61 -1.15 -4.68 -22.53
CA ARG A 61 -0.45 -4.78 -23.81
C ARG A 61 0.26 -3.49 -24.23
N ALA A 62 0.33 -2.50 -23.33
CA ALA A 62 1.09 -1.28 -23.54
C ALA A 62 2.57 -1.57 -23.88
N VAL A 63 2.96 -1.17 -25.09
CA VAL A 63 4.32 -1.25 -25.60
C VAL A 63 5.11 -0.05 -25.07
N GLY A 64 6.39 -0.25 -24.73
CA GLY A 64 7.26 0.83 -24.24
C GLY A 64 7.08 1.20 -22.76
N VAL A 65 6.39 0.38 -21.96
CA VAL A 65 6.29 0.58 -20.50
C VAL A 65 7.66 0.33 -19.84
N VAL A 66 8.44 1.40 -19.65
CA VAL A 66 9.72 1.36 -18.94
C VAL A 66 9.47 1.14 -17.45
N ARG A 67 10.03 0.07 -16.88
CA ARG A 67 10.00 -0.19 -15.43
C ARG A 67 10.98 0.72 -14.70
N MET A 68 10.51 1.86 -14.24
CA MET A 68 11.31 2.80 -13.42
C MET A 68 11.76 2.16 -12.10
N LYS A 69 13.04 2.27 -11.78
CA LYS A 69 13.65 1.88 -10.51
C LYS A 69 13.63 3.05 -9.52
N LEU A 70 13.80 2.75 -8.23
CA LEU A 70 13.88 3.76 -7.17
C LEU A 70 15.09 4.72 -7.36
N LYS A 71 16.17 4.24 -8.00
CA LYS A 71 17.34 5.08 -8.35
C LYS A 71 16.94 6.17 -9.35
N ASP A 72 16.31 5.78 -10.46
CA ASP A 72 15.83 6.68 -11.51
C ASP A 72 14.89 7.78 -10.98
N TYR A 73 14.04 7.45 -10.00
CA TYR A 73 13.20 8.44 -9.31
C TYR A 73 14.02 9.49 -8.54
N ASN A 74 15.05 9.06 -7.82
CA ASN A 74 15.95 9.97 -7.10
C ASN A 74 16.74 10.85 -8.07
N ASP A 75 17.15 10.31 -9.22
CA ASP A 75 17.91 11.06 -10.21
C ASP A 75 17.03 12.04 -10.99
N GLN A 76 15.77 11.70 -11.30
CA GLN A 76 14.77 12.67 -11.75
C GLN A 76 14.52 13.78 -10.71
N LYS A 77 14.43 13.44 -9.42
CA LYS A 77 14.24 14.41 -8.33
C LYS A 77 15.43 15.37 -8.21
N LYS A 78 16.66 14.88 -8.37
CA LYS A 78 17.88 15.71 -8.45
C LYS A 78 17.89 16.58 -9.71
N ALA A 79 17.55 16.02 -10.87
CA ALA A 79 17.52 16.75 -12.15
C ALA A 79 16.48 17.88 -12.14
N LYS A 80 15.29 17.65 -11.59
CA LYS A 80 14.26 18.69 -11.41
C LYS A 80 14.76 19.84 -10.53
N ARG A 81 15.41 19.53 -9.38
CA ARG A 81 16.01 20.55 -8.50
C ARG A 81 17.08 21.39 -9.22
N LYS A 82 17.96 20.76 -10.01
CA LYS A 82 18.98 21.49 -10.80
C LYS A 82 18.38 22.44 -11.86
N ARG A 83 17.22 22.11 -12.43
CA ARG A 83 16.52 23.01 -13.38
C ARG A 83 15.90 24.23 -12.70
N THR A 84 15.46 24.13 -11.44
CA THR A 84 14.91 25.28 -10.68
C THR A 84 15.99 26.28 -10.27
N VAL A 85 17.23 25.83 -10.04
CA VAL A 85 18.35 26.70 -9.63
C VAL A 85 18.93 27.52 -10.80
N ASN A 86 18.75 27.06 -12.04
CA ASN A 86 19.33 27.68 -13.24
C ASN A 86 18.33 28.50 -14.06
N GLN A 87 17.32 29.12 -13.43
CA GLN A 87 16.63 30.26 -14.05
C GLN A 87 17.38 31.56 -13.73
N PRO A 88 17.90 32.29 -14.74
CA PRO A 88 18.37 33.64 -14.51
C PRO A 88 17.18 34.55 -14.22
N SER A 89 17.11 35.08 -12.99
CA SER A 89 16.19 36.16 -12.62
C SER A 89 16.66 37.46 -13.26
N THR A 90 16.00 37.89 -14.33
CA THR A 90 16.15 39.26 -14.85
C THR A 90 15.24 40.17 -14.03
N ASN A 91 15.84 40.94 -13.11
CA ASN A 91 15.12 41.82 -12.19
C ASN A 91 14.46 43.02 -12.91
N LEU A 92 13.33 43.51 -12.38
CA LEU A 92 12.97 44.93 -12.43
C LEU A 92 12.34 45.38 -11.11
N ILE A 93 12.72 46.57 -10.64
CA ILE A 93 12.64 47.01 -9.24
C ILE A 93 11.51 48.04 -9.01
N LYS A 94 10.70 47.85 -7.95
CA LYS A 94 10.35 48.75 -6.81
C LYS A 94 9.31 48.02 -5.90
N SER A 95 8.98 48.41 -4.66
CA SER A 95 9.29 49.61 -3.87
C SER A 95 9.35 49.35 -2.35
N GLU A 96 9.53 50.44 -1.59
CA GLU A 96 9.16 50.69 -0.18
C GLU A 96 7.78 50.10 0.23
N GLN A 97 7.44 49.75 1.49
CA GLN A 97 8.07 49.81 2.84
C GLN A 97 7.27 48.85 3.79
N ALA A 98 7.39 48.72 5.13
CA ALA A 98 8.09 49.44 6.22
C ALA A 98 8.46 48.52 7.44
N ALA A 99 9.29 49.07 8.33
CA ALA A 99 9.36 48.99 9.81
C ALA A 99 8.84 47.78 10.66
N ASN A 100 9.75 47.31 11.56
CA ASN A 100 9.62 46.82 12.96
C ASN A 100 8.51 45.82 13.40
N SER A 101 8.74 44.87 14.33
CA SER A 101 9.65 44.89 15.50
C SER A 101 10.21 43.52 15.93
N ASN A 102 11.25 43.54 16.76
CA ASN A 102 11.91 42.37 17.40
C ASN A 102 11.10 41.81 18.58
N VAL A 103 11.02 40.47 18.70
CA VAL A 103 11.12 39.75 19.98
C VAL A 103 11.92 38.46 19.76
N GLN A 104 12.95 38.25 20.59
CA GLN A 104 13.87 37.11 20.57
C GLN A 104 13.96 36.53 21.99
N LEU A 105 13.66 35.24 22.19
CA LEU A 105 14.27 34.33 23.20
C LEU A 105 13.69 32.90 23.02
N VAL A 106 14.46 31.93 22.51
CA VAL A 106 15.19 30.86 23.24
C VAL A 106 14.29 29.90 24.07
N ASN A 107 14.25 28.63 23.64
CA ASN A 107 14.78 27.48 24.40
C ASN A 107 14.97 26.29 23.42
N GLU A 108 16.22 25.89 23.16
CA GLU A 108 16.92 24.79 23.86
C GLU A 108 16.41 23.41 23.38
N GLN A 109 17.02 22.76 22.37
CA GLN A 109 18.40 22.25 22.29
C GLN A 109 18.71 21.11 23.27
N LEU A 110 17.79 20.13 23.38
CA LEU A 110 18.05 18.90 24.14
C LEU A 110 17.23 17.70 23.62
N MET A 111 17.70 17.03 22.55
CA MET A 111 17.29 15.66 22.15
C MET A 111 18.42 14.94 21.40
N ASP A 112 19.64 14.99 21.94
CA ASP A 112 20.63 13.92 21.77
C ASP A 112 20.69 13.13 23.09
N ASN A 113 20.91 11.80 22.99
CA ASN A 113 21.01 10.80 24.07
C ASN A 113 19.68 10.27 24.68
N LEU A 114 19.24 9.07 24.25
CA LEU A 114 19.25 7.83 25.07
C LEU A 114 18.94 6.60 24.17
N PRO A 115 19.14 5.35 24.62
CA PRO A 115 20.08 4.44 24.00
C PRO A 115 19.43 3.46 23.01
N ASP A 116 20.24 2.95 22.09
CA ASP A 116 19.89 1.85 21.21
C ASP A 116 19.87 0.54 22.03
N LEU A 117 18.71 0.21 22.61
CA LEU A 117 18.52 -1.07 23.29
C LEU A 117 18.40 -2.18 22.25
N VAL A 118 19.55 -2.77 21.92
CA VAL A 118 19.69 -3.92 21.04
C VAL A 118 19.02 -5.14 21.69
N GLU A 119 17.75 -5.36 21.38
CA GLU A 119 17.10 -6.67 21.57
C GLU A 119 17.10 -7.48 20.27
N PRO A 120 17.22 -8.82 20.33
CA PRO A 120 17.40 -9.63 19.15
C PRO A 120 16.12 -9.68 18.34
N GLN A 121 16.15 -9.16 17.10
CA GLN A 121 15.08 -9.35 16.12
C GLN A 121 14.92 -10.84 15.79
N SER A 122 14.05 -11.51 16.54
CA SER A 122 13.64 -12.88 16.28
C SER A 122 13.01 -12.94 14.87
N LYS A 123 13.60 -13.74 13.98
CA LYS A 123 13.24 -13.76 12.56
C LYS A 123 11.93 -14.53 12.32
N TRP A 124 10.81 -13.97 12.77
CA TRP A 124 9.49 -14.46 12.41
C TRP A 124 9.29 -14.34 10.90
N ARG A 125 9.23 -15.49 10.22
CA ARG A 125 8.97 -15.57 8.78
C ARG A 125 7.59 -14.97 8.52
N LYS A 126 7.52 -13.92 7.70
CA LYS A 126 6.24 -13.32 7.30
C LYS A 126 5.46 -14.30 6.43
N VAL A 127 4.55 -15.06 7.05
CA VAL A 127 3.47 -15.74 6.34
C VAL A 127 2.51 -14.64 5.85
N ALA A 128 2.50 -14.40 4.54
CA ALA A 128 1.64 -13.40 3.95
C ALA A 128 0.18 -13.87 3.96
N GLY A 129 -0.72 -13.12 4.58
CA GLY A 129 -2.17 -13.29 4.38
C GLY A 129 -3.04 -13.05 5.61
N THR A 130 -2.56 -13.35 6.81
CA THR A 130 -3.37 -13.23 8.03
C THR A 130 -3.52 -11.76 8.42
N LYS A 131 -4.70 -11.17 8.14
CA LYS A 131 -5.10 -9.93 8.81
C LYS A 131 -5.16 -10.23 10.31
N TYR A 132 -4.35 -9.53 11.10
CA TYR A 132 -4.43 -9.63 12.55
C TYR A 132 -5.84 -9.23 13.00
N GLN A 133 -6.58 -10.17 13.59
CA GLN A 133 -7.83 -9.86 14.26
C GLN A 133 -7.47 -9.35 15.64
N ILE A 134 -7.93 -8.15 15.99
CA ILE A 134 -7.74 -7.59 17.32
C ILE A 134 -8.70 -8.35 18.24
N THR A 135 -8.17 -8.99 19.28
CA THR A 135 -8.99 -9.72 20.26
C THR A 135 -9.74 -8.73 21.15
N GLU A 136 -10.87 -9.14 21.71
CA GLU A 136 -11.68 -8.30 22.61
C GLU A 136 -10.87 -7.79 23.81
N ASP A 137 -10.01 -8.65 24.39
CA ASP A 137 -9.07 -8.28 25.46
C ASP A 137 -8.10 -7.16 25.05
N GLU A 138 -7.55 -7.23 23.83
CA GLU A 138 -6.66 -6.18 23.31
C GLU A 138 -7.39 -4.87 23.10
N MET A 139 -8.65 -4.92 22.67
CA MET A 139 -9.50 -3.74 22.52
C MET A 139 -9.86 -3.12 23.87
N ALA A 140 -10.03 -3.92 24.92
CA ALA A 140 -10.19 -3.45 26.30
C ALA A 140 -8.91 -2.76 26.80
N ILE A 141 -7.75 -3.40 26.66
CA ILE A 141 -6.44 -2.85 27.03
C ILE A 141 -6.16 -1.53 26.31
N LEU A 142 -6.37 -1.47 24.99
CA LEU A 142 -6.18 -0.24 24.21
C LEU A 142 -7.16 0.87 24.59
N SER A 143 -8.39 0.53 25.02
CA SER A 143 -9.39 1.52 25.42
C SER A 143 -9.01 2.33 26.65
N VAL A 144 -8.09 1.84 27.50
CA VAL A 144 -7.49 2.64 28.59
C VAL A 144 -6.82 3.92 28.06
N LEU A 145 -6.26 3.88 26.85
CA LEU A 145 -5.59 5.03 26.25
C LEU A 145 -6.55 6.15 25.82
N LYS A 146 -7.87 5.89 25.71
CA LYS A 146 -8.87 6.93 25.40
C LYS A 146 -8.99 8.00 26.48
N ALA A 147 -8.53 7.72 27.70
CA ALA A 147 -8.47 8.71 28.79
C ALA A 147 -7.53 9.90 28.47
N TYR A 148 -6.55 9.71 27.59
CA TYR A 148 -5.62 10.76 27.17
C TYR A 148 -6.16 11.50 25.95
N LYS A 149 -6.47 12.79 26.11
CA LYS A 149 -7.00 13.66 25.03
C LYS A 149 -5.89 14.29 24.19
N ASP A 150 -5.01 15.06 24.82
CA ASP A 150 -4.05 15.92 24.10
C ASP A 150 -2.71 15.23 23.81
N LYS A 151 -2.17 14.52 24.81
CA LYS A 151 -0.83 13.91 24.77
C LYS A 151 -0.87 12.51 25.36
N LEU A 152 -0.41 11.53 24.58
CA LEU A 152 -0.23 10.15 25.00
C LEU A 152 1.17 9.98 25.62
N PRO A 153 1.31 9.79 26.95
CA PRO A 153 2.61 9.77 27.60
C PRO A 153 3.32 8.42 27.38
N VAL A 154 4.65 8.44 27.31
CA VAL A 154 5.46 7.28 26.89
C VAL A 154 5.34 6.10 27.88
N ASN A 155 5.18 6.38 29.16
CA ASN A 155 4.95 5.37 30.20
C ASN A 155 3.63 4.61 29.98
N ALA A 156 2.52 5.29 29.64
CA ALA A 156 1.25 4.63 29.35
C ALA A 156 1.34 3.71 28.11
N ILE A 157 2.11 4.11 27.10
CA ILE A 157 2.38 3.26 25.92
C ILE A 157 3.20 2.03 26.31
N ALA A 158 4.17 2.17 27.21
CA ALA A 158 4.95 1.04 27.72
C ALA A 158 4.05 0.08 28.53
N SER A 159 3.30 0.58 29.51
CA SER A 159 2.40 -0.25 30.33
C SER A 159 1.35 -1.01 29.51
N VAL A 160 0.78 -0.37 28.48
CA VAL A 160 -0.14 -1.04 27.54
C VAL A 160 0.59 -2.06 26.65
N ARG A 161 1.84 -1.78 26.24
CA ARG A 161 2.64 -2.73 25.45
C ARG A 161 2.96 -4.01 26.22
N GLU A 162 3.28 -3.93 27.50
CA GLU A 162 3.55 -5.12 28.34
C GLU A 162 2.33 -6.05 28.48
N GLN A 163 1.11 -5.53 28.27
CA GLN A 163 -0.14 -6.30 28.34
C GLN A 163 -0.63 -6.79 26.96
N LEU A 164 -0.05 -6.29 25.87
CA LEU A 164 -0.43 -6.65 24.50
C LEU A 164 0.49 -7.72 23.92
N SER A 165 0.00 -8.44 22.92
CA SER A 165 0.82 -9.41 22.16
C SER A 165 2.02 -8.72 21.48
N GLU A 166 3.13 -9.44 21.30
CA GLU A 166 4.39 -9.01 20.62
C GLU A 166 4.14 -8.36 19.24
N VAL A 167 3.00 -8.67 18.62
CA VAL A 167 2.51 -8.08 17.36
C VAL A 167 2.21 -6.57 17.45
N TRP A 168 2.09 -5.99 18.65
CA TRP A 168 1.84 -4.57 18.92
C TRP A 168 3.12 -3.75 19.13
N MET A 169 3.71 -3.31 18.03
CA MET A 169 4.75 -2.27 18.07
C MET A 169 4.21 -0.94 18.62
N ILE A 170 5.06 -0.19 19.33
CA ILE A 170 4.81 1.18 19.85
C ILE A 170 4.11 2.08 18.81
N LYS A 171 4.51 1.98 17.54
CA LYS A 171 3.89 2.71 16.44
C LYS A 171 2.40 2.37 16.26
N LYS A 172 2.02 1.09 16.26
CA LYS A 172 0.62 0.67 16.13
C LYS A 172 -0.24 1.19 17.28
N VAL A 173 0.28 1.20 18.51
CA VAL A 173 -0.43 1.72 19.69
C VAL A 173 -0.69 3.22 19.54
N ARG A 174 0.31 4.00 19.09
CA ARG A 174 0.14 5.44 18.77
C ARG A 174 -0.80 5.69 17.60
N ASP A 175 -0.72 4.89 16.54
CA ASP A 175 -1.59 5.00 15.38
C ASP A 175 -3.05 4.72 15.80
N TRP A 176 -3.30 3.64 16.55
CA TRP A 176 -4.63 3.30 17.09
C TRP A 176 -5.20 4.41 17.97
N TRP A 177 -4.41 4.96 18.91
CA TRP A 177 -4.86 6.07 19.77
C TRP A 177 -5.21 7.32 18.95
N ASN A 178 -4.42 7.68 17.93
CA ASN A 178 -4.74 8.82 17.07
C ASN A 178 -6.04 8.64 16.25
N TYR A 179 -6.46 7.40 15.95
CA TYR A 179 -7.74 7.12 15.31
C TYR A 179 -8.94 7.08 16.29
N HIS A 180 -8.70 6.81 17.58
CA HIS A 180 -9.77 6.56 18.57
C HIS A 180 -9.86 7.59 19.70
N LYS A 181 -8.97 8.59 19.74
CA LYS A 181 -9.14 9.76 20.60
C LYS A 181 -10.29 10.61 20.09
N GLU A 182 -11.12 11.09 21.00
CA GLU A 182 -12.16 12.07 20.68
C GLU A 182 -11.49 13.41 20.30
N LYS A 183 -12.13 14.15 19.40
CA LYS A 183 -11.65 15.45 18.91
C LYS A 183 -12.14 16.60 19.77
#